data_AF-A0AAV0X1E5-F1
#
_entry.id   AF-A0AAV0X1E5-F1
#
_cell.length_a   1.000
_cell.length_b   1.000
_cell.length_c   1.000
_cell.angle_alpha   90.00
_cell.angle_beta   90.00
_cell.angle_gamma   90.00
#
_symmetry.space_group_name_H-M   'P 1'
#
loop_
_entity.id
_entity.type
_entity.pdbx_description
1 polymer ?
#
loop_
_entity_poly.entity_id
_entity_poly.type
_entity_poly.pdbx_seq_one_letter_code
_entity_poly.pdbx_strand_id
1 'polypeptide(L)' 'MSGEETTTDGLPEDLQISDFIHFKYAPISSVDVERSFSLYKNMLADNRRSFVFENLSKSLVVNCNS' A
#
# COMPACT_ATOMS: atom_id res chain seq x y z
N MET A 1 -18.96 25.07 2.86
CA MET A 1 -17.89 24.08 3.04
C MET A 1 -18.60 22.75 3.19
N SER A 2 -18.69 21.98 2.10
CA SER A 2 -19.30 20.65 2.14
C SER A 2 -18.30 19.72 2.82
N GLY A 3 -18.65 19.16 3.98
CA GLY A 3 -17.84 18.13 4.61
C GLY A 3 -17.79 16.93 3.69
N GLU A 4 -16.59 16.51 3.31
CA GLU A 4 -16.41 15.26 2.59
C GLU A 4 -16.61 14.15 3.62
N GLU A 5 -17.72 13.42 3.48
CA GLU A 5 -18.04 12.23 4.26
C GLU A 5 -16.89 11.24 4.02
N THR A 6 -15.98 11.11 4.98
CA THR A 6 -14.89 10.14 4.92
C THR A 6 -15.49 8.76 5.14
N THR A 7 -15.92 8.14 4.05
CA THR A 7 -16.46 6.78 4.09
C THR A 7 -15.33 5.85 4.53
N THR A 8 -15.51 5.14 5.64
CA THR A 8 -14.55 4.16 6.20
C THR A 8 -14.48 2.88 5.37
N ASP A 9 -14.93 2.91 4.11
CA ASP A 9 -14.98 1.76 3.21
C ASP A 9 -13.57 1.24 2.96
N GLY A 10 -13.26 0.10 3.57
CA GLY A 10 -11.97 -0.60 3.44
C GLY A 10 -11.04 -0.50 4.66
N LEU A 11 -11.41 0.24 5.71
CA LEU A 11 -10.72 0.13 7.00
C LEU A 11 -11.23 -1.10 7.75
N PRO A 12 -10.34 -1.91 8.36
CA PRO A 12 -10.76 -3.02 9.19
C PRO A 12 -11.64 -2.50 10.34
N GLU A 13 -12.81 -3.10 10.50
CA GLU A 13 -13.83 -2.73 11.50
C GLU A 13 -13.28 -2.81 12.94
N ASP A 14 -12.19 -3.55 13.14
CA ASP A 14 -11.54 -3.78 14.43
C ASP A 14 -10.47 -2.73 14.80
N LEU A 15 -10.22 -1.72 13.95
CA LEU A 15 -9.15 -0.74 14.19
C LEU A 15 -9.42 0.08 15.48
N GLN A 16 -8.61 -0.14 16.50
CA GLN A 16 -8.75 0.55 17.78
C GLN A 16 -8.03 1.90 17.73
N ILE A 17 -8.47 2.85 18.57
CA ILE A 17 -7.81 4.17 18.70
C ILE A 17 -6.31 4.01 19.07
N SER A 18 -5.97 2.95 19.82
CA SER A 18 -4.58 2.60 20.15
C SER A 18 -3.71 2.32 18.92
N ASP A 19 -4.30 1.81 17.84
CA ASP A 19 -3.56 1.42 16.64
C ASP A 19 -3.06 2.65 15.88
N PHE A 20 -3.77 3.77 15.97
CA PHE A 20 -3.40 5.05 15.36
C PHE A 20 -2.09 5.64 15.91
N ILE A 21 -1.68 5.26 17.12
CA ILE A 21 -0.40 5.71 17.70
C ILE A 21 0.77 5.27 16.80
N HIS A 22 0.67 4.11 16.15
CA HIS A 22 1.68 3.59 15.23
C HIS A 22 1.75 4.38 13.91
N PHE A 23 0.68 5.11 13.56
CA PHE A 23 0.60 5.91 12.34
C PHE A 23 0.97 7.39 12.57
N LYS A 24 1.41 7.78 13.77
CA LYS A 24 1.79 9.18 14.09
C LYS A 24 2.82 9.78 13.11
N TYR A 25 3.70 8.94 12.57
CA TYR A 25 4.74 9.34 11.62
C TYR A 25 4.44 8.89 10.19
N ALA A 26 3.34 8.16 9.99
CA ALA A 26 2.93 7.77 8.66
C ALA A 26 2.38 9.02 7.95
N PRO A 27 2.83 9.31 6.72
CA PRO A 27 2.25 10.38 5.92
C PRO A 27 0.74 10.17 5.78
N ILE A 28 -0.05 11.24 5.99
CA ILE A 28 -1.51 11.21 5.83
C ILE A 28 -1.87 10.87 4.37
N SER A 29 -1.01 11.24 3.42
CA SER A 29 -1.18 10.88 2.02
C SER A 29 -0.29 9.69 1.65
N SER A 30 -0.88 8.70 0.99
CA SER A 30 -0.17 7.54 0.44
C SER A 30 0.68 7.88 -0.79
N VAL A 31 0.86 9.16 -1.13
CA VAL A 31 1.48 9.62 -2.38
C VAL A 31 2.90 9.07 -2.58
N ASP A 32 3.70 9.02 -1.51
CA ASP A 32 5.06 8.49 -1.57
C ASP A 32 5.07 6.96 -1.74
N VAL A 33 4.07 6.28 -1.18
CA VAL A 33 3.86 4.84 -1.34
C VAL A 33 3.38 4.57 -2.78
N GLU A 34 2.40 5.29 -3.31
CA GLU A 34 1.93 5.14 -4.69
C GLU A 34 3.05 5.36 -5.72
N ARG A 35 3.89 6.39 -5.54
CA ARG A 35 5.02 6.65 -6.45
C ARG A 35 6.03 5.50 -6.42
N SER A 36 6.35 4.98 -5.23
CA SER A 36 7.28 3.85 -5.07
C SER A 36 6.71 2.56 -5.64
N PHE A 37 5.41 2.30 -5.43
CA PHE A 37 4.73 1.10 -5.92
C PHE A 37 4.37 1.15 -7.41
N SER A 38 4.35 2.34 -8.02
CA SER A 38 4.18 2.50 -9.46
C SER A 38 5.27 1.79 -10.27
N LEU A 39 6.49 1.65 -9.73
CA LEU A 39 7.57 0.85 -10.32
C LEU A 39 7.17 -0.62 -10.46
N TYR A 40 6.36 -1.13 -9.53
CA TYR A 40 5.88 -2.51 -9.49
C TYR A 40 4.58 -2.74 -10.25
N LYS A 41 4.01 -1.73 -10.94
CA LYS A 41 2.68 -1.88 -11.58
C LYS A 41 2.61 -3.06 -12.56
N ASN A 42 3.71 -3.39 -13.23
CA ASN A 42 3.74 -4.51 -14.18
C ASN A 42 3.86 -5.88 -13.50
N MET A 43 4.30 -5.90 -12.24
CA MET A 43 4.42 -7.12 -11.43
C MET A 43 3.18 -7.36 -10.57
N LEU A 44 2.59 -6.29 -10.02
CA LEU A 44 1.45 -6.35 -9.09
C LEU A 44 0.10 -6.18 -9.79
N ALA A 45 0.06 -5.79 -11.07
CA ALA A 45 -1.20 -5.75 -11.81
C ALA A 45 -1.74 -7.16 -12.05
N ASP A 46 -3.05 -7.31 -11.82
CA ASP A 46 -3.77 -8.56 -12.04
C ASP A 46 -3.49 -9.18 -13.40
N ASN A 47 -3.26 -10.50 -13.38
CA ASN A 47 -3.16 -11.37 -14.56
C ASN A 47 -2.14 -10.95 -15.64
N ARG A 48 -1.24 -9.99 -15.39
CA ARG A 48 -0.16 -9.65 -16.35
C ARG A 48 1.01 -10.60 -16.28
N ARG A 49 1.37 -11.04 -15.07
CA ARG A 49 2.41 -12.02 -14.79
C ARG A 49 1.99 -12.88 -13.60
N SER A 50 1.89 -14.19 -13.82
CA SER A 50 1.73 -15.15 -12.74
C SER A 50 3.09 -15.41 -12.12
N PHE A 51 3.24 -15.05 -10.84
CA PHE A 51 4.42 -15.38 -10.05
C PHE A 51 4.05 -16.41 -8.98
N VAL A 52 4.90 -17.41 -8.80
CA VAL A 52 4.96 -18.09 -7.50
C VAL A 52 5.53 -17.11 -6.47
N PHE A 53 5.07 -17.20 -5.22
CA PHE A 53 5.43 -16.25 -4.16
C PHE A 53 6.95 -16.05 -4.00
N GLU A 54 7.74 -17.12 -4.16
CA GLU A 54 9.19 -17.08 -4.09
C GLU A 54 9.81 -16.20 -5.20
N ASN A 55 9.24 -16.19 -6.40
CA ASN A 55 9.71 -15.36 -7.50
C ASN A 55 9.31 -13.89 -7.30
N LEU A 56 8.12 -13.67 -6.74
CA LEU A 56 7.66 -12.32 -6.37
C LEU A 56 8.60 -11.69 -5.33
N SER A 57 8.96 -12.44 -4.27
CA SER A 57 9.84 -11.93 -3.22
C SER A 57 11.23 -11.56 -3.76
N LYS A 58 11.82 -12.43 -4.59
CA LYS A 58 13.12 -12.17 -5.24
C LYS A 58 13.06 -10.91 -6.11
N SER A 59 12.01 -10.75 -6.91
CA SER A 59 11.87 -9.57 -7.77
C SER A 59 11.64 -8.28 -6.96
N LEU A 60 10.95 -8.32 -5.82
CA LEU A 60 10.84 -7.15 -4.94
C LEU A 60 12.20 -6.77 -4.36
N VAL A 61 12.98 -7.73 -3.83
CA VAL A 61 14.31 -7.46 -3.23
C VAL A 61 15.26 -6.80 -4.21
N VAL A 62 15.29 -7.23 -5.47
CA VAL A 62 16.17 -6.63 -6.49
C VAL A 62 15.80 -5.17 -6.77
N ASN A 63 14.51 -4.88 -6.88
CA ASN A 63 14.02 -3.56 -7.26
C ASN A 63 13.97 -2.56 -6.09
N CYS A 64 13.81 -3.03 -4.84
CA CYS A 64 13.82 -2.18 -3.64
C CYS A 64 15.20 -1.54 -3.33
N ASN A 65 16.28 -2.03 -3.93
CA ASN A 65 17.65 -1.52 -3.72
C ASN A 65 18.14 -0.58 -4.83
N SER A 66 17.23 -0.12 -5.69
CA SER A 66 17.55 0.74 -6.86
C SER A 66 17.54 2.21 -6.51
#